data_AF-A0A4Y8C4Q5-F1
#
_entry.id   AF-A0A4Y8C4Q5-F1
#
_cell.length_a   1.000
_cell.length_b   1.000
_cell.length_c   1.000
_cell.angle_alpha   90.00
_cell.angle_beta   90.00
_cell.angle_gamma   90.00
#
_symmetry.space_group_name_H-M   'P 1'
#
loop_
_entity.id
_entity.type
_entity.pdbx_description
1 polymer ?
#
loop_
_entity_poly.entity_id
_entity_poly.type
_entity_poly.pdbx_seq_one_letter_code
_entity_poly.pdbx_strand_id
1 'polypeptide(L)'
;GVYDLREKSLKKTISPAMDILISSNIERLLFAKFKDKRTKELMNLLKNERYFKLEKEELQSLQEDFEADFCTDEECMQFIKQ
;
A
#
# COMPACT_ATOMS: atom_id res chain seq x y z
N GLY A 1 -1.39 -1.69 8.33
CA GLY A 1 -1.49 -3.02 7.69
C GLY A 1 -2.89 -3.39 7.26
N VAL A 2 -3.68 -2.46 6.73
CA VAL A 2 -4.97 -2.75 6.10
C VAL A 2 -4.87 -2.25 4.67
N TYR A 3 -5.18 -3.10 3.70
CA TYR A 3 -5.28 -2.73 2.30
C TYR A 3 -6.76 -2.81 1.92
N ASP A 4 -7.43 -1.66 1.78
CA ASP A 4 -8.88 -1.60 1.51
C ASP A 4 -9.17 -0.76 0.27
N LEU A 5 -9.69 -1.42 -0.77
CA LEU A 5 -10.06 -0.84 -2.06
C LEU A 5 -11.57 -0.83 -2.33
N ARG A 6 -12.39 -1.23 -1.35
CA ARG A 6 -13.84 -1.38 -1.55
C ARG A 6 -14.51 -0.04 -1.86
N GLU A 7 -14.10 1.01 -1.13
CA GLU A 7 -14.63 2.38 -1.26
C GLU A 7 -13.61 3.37 -1.88
N LYS A 8 -12.53 2.86 -2.49
CA LYS A 8 -11.48 3.70 -3.07
C LYS A 8 -11.68 3.90 -4.57
N SER A 9 -11.66 5.16 -4.99
CA SER A 9 -11.55 5.58 -6.38
C SER A 9 -10.17 6.19 -6.64
N LEU A 10 -9.73 6.12 -7.90
CA LEU A 10 -8.48 6.78 -8.30
C LEU A 10 -8.64 8.30 -8.15
N LYS A 11 -7.75 8.91 -7.38
CA LYS A 11 -7.64 10.37 -7.25
C LYS A 11 -6.52 10.84 -8.16
N LYS A 12 -6.77 11.95 -8.87
CA LYS A 12 -5.75 12.61 -9.67
C LYS A 12 -5.03 13.62 -8.81
N THR A 13 -3.70 13.58 -8.81
CA THR A 13 -2.83 14.51 -8.10
C THR A 13 -1.90 15.22 -9.08
N ILE A 14 -1.10 16.17 -8.58
CA ILE A 14 -0.04 16.78 -9.39
C ILE A 14 1.15 15.83 -9.64
N SER A 15 1.16 14.66 -9.01
CA SER A 15 2.15 13.60 -9.17
C SER A 15 1.53 12.36 -9.86
N PRO A 16 1.14 12.45 -11.15
CA PRO A 16 0.30 11.44 -11.81
C PRO A 16 0.91 10.04 -11.89
N ALA A 17 2.24 9.91 -11.75
CA ALA A 17 2.91 8.60 -11.71
C ALA A 17 2.62 7.82 -10.40
N MET A 18 2.21 8.51 -9.33
CA MET A 18 1.87 7.93 -8.03
C MET A 18 0.37 7.67 -7.87
N ASP A 19 -0.46 8.12 -8.82
CA ASP A 19 -1.91 7.93 -8.82
C ASP A 19 -2.26 6.47 -9.17
N ILE A 20 -2.17 5.58 -8.17
CA ILE A 20 -2.44 4.15 -8.32
C ILE A 20 -3.38 3.63 -7.23
N LEU A 21 -4.19 2.62 -7.56
CA LEU A 21 -4.98 1.87 -6.57
C LEU A 21 -4.23 0.65 -6.04
N ILE A 22 -3.51 -0.05 -6.93
CA ILE A 22 -2.75 -1.26 -6.60
C ILE A 22 -1.30 -1.03 -6.97
N SER A 23 -0.41 -1.13 -5.98
CA SER A 23 1.03 -1.19 -6.25
C SER A 23 1.39 -2.55 -6.81
N SER A 24 1.93 -2.59 -8.04
CA SER A 24 2.35 -3.84 -8.69
C SER A 24 3.50 -4.54 -7.96
N ASN A 25 4.23 -3.84 -7.10
CA ASN A 25 5.38 -4.38 -6.38
C ASN A 25 5.03 -4.92 -4.98
N ILE A 26 3.79 -4.72 -4.50
CA ILE A 26 3.39 -5.14 -3.15
C ILE A 26 3.56 -6.64 -2.93
N GLU A 27 3.31 -7.45 -3.96
CA GLU A 27 3.44 -8.91 -3.90
C GLU A 27 4.86 -9.35 -3.55
N ARG A 28 5.88 -8.66 -4.10
CA ARG A 28 7.30 -8.96 -3.82
C ARG A 28 7.66 -8.66 -2.37
N LEU A 29 7.16 -7.54 -1.84
CA LEU A 29 7.36 -7.17 -0.43
C LEU A 29 6.71 -8.20 0.50
N LEU A 30 5.45 -8.56 0.23
CA LEU A 30 4.73 -9.57 1.01
C LEU A 30 5.47 -10.92 0.95
N PHE A 31 5.96 -11.33 -0.22
CA PHE A 31 6.72 -12.57 -0.37
C PHE A 31 8.03 -12.56 0.42
N ALA A 32 8.76 -11.45 0.40
CA ALA A 32 9.99 -11.30 1.15
C ALA A 32 9.77 -11.51 2.66
N LYS A 33 8.70 -10.91 3.21
CA LYS A 33 8.37 -10.98 4.65
C LYS A 33 7.63 -12.26 5.06
N PHE A 34 6.66 -12.72 4.28
CA PHE A 34 5.68 -13.75 4.72
C PHE A 34 5.71 -15.05 3.90
N LYS A 35 6.55 -15.13 2.88
CA LYS A 35 6.73 -16.31 1.99
C LYS A 35 5.47 -16.65 1.17
N ASP A 36 5.61 -17.66 0.34
CA ASP A 36 4.68 -18.07 -0.71
C ASP A 36 3.23 -18.25 -0.23
N LYS A 37 3.01 -19.01 0.84
CA LYS A 37 1.67 -19.40 1.28
C LYS A 37 0.84 -18.19 1.70
N ARG A 38 1.40 -17.33 2.54
CA ARG A 38 0.71 -16.17 3.09
C ARG A 38 0.55 -15.07 2.05
N THR A 39 1.55 -14.83 1.22
CA THR A 39 1.43 -13.90 0.08
C THR A 39 0.28 -14.31 -0.83
N LYS A 40 0.18 -15.59 -1.19
CA LYS A 40 -0.90 -16.09 -2.05
C LYS A 40 -2.28 -15.85 -1.44
N GLU A 41 -2.43 -16.06 -0.13
CA GLU A 41 -3.67 -15.79 0.59
C GLU A 41 -4.05 -14.31 0.52
N LEU A 42 -3.13 -13.40 0.89
CA LEU A 42 -3.38 -11.96 0.90
C LEU A 42 -3.69 -11.43 -0.51
N MET A 43 -2.98 -11.90 -1.54
CA MET A 43 -3.22 -11.52 -2.92
C MET A 43 -4.56 -12.05 -3.45
N ASN A 44 -5.00 -13.24 -3.01
CA ASN A 44 -6.33 -13.76 -3.34
C ASN A 44 -7.45 -12.95 -2.67
N LEU A 45 -7.28 -12.57 -1.40
CA LEU A 45 -8.21 -11.69 -0.69
C LEU A 45 -8.28 -10.32 -1.39
N LEU A 46 -7.14 -9.74 -1.77
CA LEU A 46 -7.13 -8.48 -2.52
C LEU A 46 -7.86 -8.60 -3.87
N LYS A 47 -7.64 -9.71 -4.59
CA LYS A 47 -8.27 -9.95 -5.90
C LYS A 47 -9.78 -10.12 -5.81
N ASN A 48 -10.25 -10.91 -4.84
CA ASN A 48 -11.65 -11.33 -4.77
C ASN A 48 -12.50 -10.39 -3.91
N GLU A 49 -11.94 -9.88 -2.82
CA GLU A 49 -12.65 -9.07 -1.82
C GLU A 49 -12.25 -7.60 -1.86
N ARG A 50 -11.26 -7.23 -2.68
CA ARG A 50 -10.68 -5.87 -2.73
C ARG A 50 -10.17 -5.42 -1.37
N TYR A 51 -9.79 -6.36 -0.52
CA TYR A 51 -9.47 -6.12 0.87
C TYR A 51 -8.51 -7.18 1.42
N PHE A 52 -7.56 -6.78 2.27
CA PHE A 52 -6.96 -7.67 3.26
C PHE A 52 -6.48 -6.87 4.47
N LYS A 53 -6.20 -7.60 5.56
CA LYS A 53 -5.57 -7.06 6.77
C LYS A 53 -4.44 -7.99 7.20
N LEU A 54 -3.31 -7.39 7.56
CA LEU A 54 -2.20 -8.09 8.17
C LEU A 54 -2.51 -8.36 9.64
N GLU A 55 -2.04 -9.49 10.14
CA GLU A 55 -2.02 -9.78 11.57
C GLU A 55 -1.11 -8.79 12.31
N LYS A 56 -1.27 -8.72 13.62
CA LYS A 56 -0.53 -7.76 14.45
C LYS A 56 0.98 -7.95 14.32
N GLU A 57 1.44 -9.19 14.35
CA GLU A 57 2.86 -9.56 14.27
C GLU A 57 3.42 -9.31 12.87
N GLU A 58 2.62 -9.56 11.82
CA GLU A 58 2.96 -9.28 10.43
C GLU A 58 3.16 -7.78 10.19
N LEU A 59 2.24 -6.96 10.72
CA LEU A 59 2.32 -5.52 10.64
C LEU A 59 3.53 -4.98 11.41
N GLN A 60 3.73 -5.47 12.64
CA GLN A 60 4.87 -5.06 13.47
C GLN A 60 6.19 -5.35 12.75
N SER A 61 6.35 -6.55 12.18
CA SER A 61 7.55 -6.88 11.43
C SER A 61 7.74 -6.00 10.20
N LEU A 62 6.67 -5.61 9.51
CA LEU A 62 6.77 -4.70 8.36
C LEU A 62 7.22 -3.29 8.78
N GLN A 63 6.79 -2.81 9.96
CA GLN A 63 7.12 -1.50 10.50
C GLN A 63 8.55 -1.40 11.06
N GLU A 64 9.24 -2.52 11.25
CA GLU A 64 10.68 -2.53 11.60
C GLU A 64 11.56 -2.02 10.45
N ASP A 65 11.11 -2.22 9.20
CA ASP A 65 11.89 -1.89 7.99
C ASP A 65 11.34 -0.66 7.24
N PHE A 66 10.05 -0.34 7.42
CA PHE A 66 9.35 0.65 6.60
C PHE A 66 8.50 1.61 7.43
N GLU A 67 8.54 2.88 7.03
CA GLU A 67 7.59 3.92 7.42
C GLU A 67 6.82 4.39 6.18
N ALA A 68 5.60 4.88 6.38
CA ALA A 68 4.76 5.39 5.30
C ALA A 68 4.16 6.73 5.73
N ASP A 69 4.16 7.68 4.81
CA ASP A 69 3.60 9.01 4.99
C ASP A 69 2.77 9.42 3.76
N PHE A 70 2.03 10.52 3.88
CA PHE A 70 1.18 11.06 2.84
C PHE A 70 1.40 12.57 2.69
N CYS A 71 1.31 13.06 1.44
CA CYS A 71 1.47 14.47 1.11
C CYS A 71 0.33 14.90 0.18
N THR A 72 -0.29 16.03 0.51
CA THR A 72 -1.30 16.69 -0.33
C THR A 72 -0.65 17.46 -1.49
N ASP A 73 -1.45 17.83 -2.49
CA ASP A 73 -0.97 18.67 -3.59
C ASP A 73 -0.49 20.04 -3.07
N GLU A 74 -1.18 20.62 -2.08
CA GLU A 74 -0.78 21.88 -1.45
C GLU A 74 0.56 21.78 -0.72
N GLU A 75 0.75 20.74 0.11
CA GLU A 75 2.01 20.49 0.82
C GLU A 75 3.16 20.26 -0.18
N CYS A 76 2.93 19.44 -1.21
CA CYS A 76 3.91 19.17 -2.26
C CYS A 76 4.36 20.47 -2.95
N MET A 77 3.41 21.35 -3.28
CA MET A 77 3.73 22.65 -3.89
C MET A 77 4.46 23.61 -2.95
N GLN A 78 4.21 23.53 -1.63
CA GLN A 78 4.97 24.30 -0.65
C GLN A 78 6.43 23.82 -0.58
N PHE A 79 6.67 22.50 -0.60
CA PHE A 79 8.01 21.94 -0.59
C PHE A 79 8.83 22.29 -1.84
N ILE A 80 8.21 22.33 -3.02
CA ILE A 80 8.91 22.71 -4.27
C ILE A 80 9.30 24.19 -4.29
N LYS A 81 8.53 25.06 -3.61
CA LYS A 81 8.77 26.50 -3.59
C LYS A 81 9.88 26.95 -2.63
N GLN A 82 10.29 26.09 -1.70
CA GLN A 82 11.42 26.34 -0.79
C GLN A 82 12.75 26.22 -1.53
#